data_AF-A0AAW5YVE8-F1
#
_entry.id   AF-A0AAW5YVE8-F1
#
_cell.length_a   1.000
_cell.length_b   1.000
_cell.length_c   1.000
_cell.angle_alpha   90.00
_cell.angle_beta   90.00
_cell.angle_gamma   90.00
#
_symmetry.space_group_name_H-M   'P 1'
#
loop_
_entity.id
_entity.type
_entity.pdbx_description
1 polymer ?
#
loop_
_entity_poly.entity_id
_entity_poly.type
_entity_poly.pdbx_seq_one_letter_code
_entity_poly.pdbx_strand_id
1 'polypeptide(L)'
;MRLHSQEHTRPEGHFILGDEGYIGKRLHDALKIDGYILWTPYRKNMKGAKQPNKRELMAIRRTIESVFLVLKYYGIENILARSVDGFQQTVEIIVLTYNISYILQRYEFSFFN
;
A
#
# COMPACT_ATOMS: atom_id res chain seq x y z
N MET A 1 -4.60 9.88 -30.63
CA MET A 1 -5.41 10.25 -29.46
C MET A 1 -4.45 10.47 -28.29
N ARG A 2 -4.57 11.62 -27.61
CA ARG A 2 -3.53 12.27 -26.79
C ARG A 2 -3.16 11.43 -25.54
N LEU A 3 -1.95 10.88 -25.50
CA LEU A 3 -1.36 10.31 -24.28
C LEU A 3 -0.97 11.48 -23.36
N HIS A 4 -1.87 11.89 -22.48
CA HIS A 4 -1.46 12.65 -21.31
C HIS A 4 -0.75 11.68 -20.36
N SER A 5 0.58 11.62 -20.47
CA SER A 5 1.43 11.17 -19.37
C SER A 5 1.16 12.09 -18.19
N GLN A 6 0.25 11.68 -17.29
CA GLN A 6 0.14 12.26 -15.96
C GLN A 6 1.49 11.97 -15.27
N GLU A 7 2.40 12.93 -15.28
CA GLU A 7 3.50 12.94 -14.32
C GLU A 7 2.87 12.77 -12.94
N HIS A 8 3.04 11.60 -12.34
CA HIS A 8 2.75 11.42 -10.94
C HIS A 8 3.81 12.23 -10.19
N THR A 9 3.48 13.48 -9.88
CA THR A 9 4.24 14.28 -8.92
C THR A 9 4.27 13.49 -7.63
N ARG A 10 5.46 12.97 -7.29
CA ARG A 10 5.67 12.36 -5.98
C ARG A 10 5.44 13.46 -4.95
N PRO A 11 4.67 13.21 -3.89
CA PRO A 11 4.45 14.22 -2.86
C PRO A 11 5.79 14.61 -2.23
N GLU A 12 6.04 15.92 -2.10
CA GLU A 12 7.25 16.44 -1.48
C GLU A 12 7.33 16.06 0.00
N GLY A 13 8.31 15.23 0.36
CA GLY A 13 8.58 14.75 1.72
C GLY A 13 8.59 13.23 1.86
N HIS A 14 9.13 12.74 2.98
CA HIS A 14 9.19 11.31 3.29
C HIS A 14 7.93 10.86 4.04
N PHE A 15 6.84 10.68 3.29
CA PHE A 15 5.58 10.23 3.87
C PHE A 15 5.58 8.74 4.18
N ILE A 16 5.18 8.40 5.40
CA ILE A 16 4.77 7.06 5.77
C ILE A 16 3.24 7.08 5.84
N LEU A 17 2.59 6.27 5.01
CA LEU A 17 1.14 6.13 5.05
C LEU A 17 0.79 5.13 6.14
N GLY A 18 -0.14 5.50 7.01
CA GLY A 18 -0.64 4.60 8.04
C GLY A 18 -2.10 4.86 8.36
N ASP A 19 -2.68 3.93 9.08
CA ASP A 19 -3.94 4.14 9.78
C ASP A 19 -3.62 4.52 11.24
N GLU A 20 -4.19 5.63 11.70
CA GLU A 20 -3.90 6.27 12.99
C GLU A 20 -4.02 5.31 14.19
N GLY A 21 -4.86 4.29 14.10
CA GLY A 21 -5.10 3.33 15.18
C GLY A 21 -4.02 2.27 15.36
N TYR A 22 -3.07 2.11 14.43
CA TYR A 22 -2.11 1.00 14.43
C TYR A 22 -0.68 1.40 14.79
N ILE A 23 -0.41 2.71 14.95
CA ILE A 23 0.94 3.21 15.21
C ILE A 23 1.03 3.74 16.63
N GLY A 24 1.86 3.09 17.44
CA GLY A 24 2.11 3.52 18.82
C GLY A 24 2.84 4.87 18.87
N LYS A 25 2.57 5.66 19.92
CA LYS A 25 3.17 6.98 20.13
C LYS A 25 4.70 6.98 20.02
N ARG A 26 5.36 5.94 20.57
CA ARG A 26 6.83 5.79 20.51
C ARG A 26 7.34 5.70 19.07
N LEU A 27 6.65 4.96 18.21
CA LEU A 27 7.02 4.81 16.80
C LEU A 27 6.78 6.12 16.05
N HIS A 28 5.65 6.78 16.29
CA HIS A 28 5.38 8.10 15.73
C HIS A 28 6.47 9.12 16.06
N ASP A 29 6.89 9.18 17.33
CA ASP A 29 7.92 10.13 17.77
C ASP A 29 9.30 9.79 17.16
N ALA A 30 9.65 8.51 17.05
CA ALA A 30 10.88 8.07 16.38
C ALA A 30 10.89 8.44 14.89
N LEU A 31 9.81 8.16 14.17
CA LEU A 31 9.68 8.50 12.75
C LEU A 31 9.83 10.01 12.50
N LYS A 32 9.27 10.82 13.41
CA LYS A 32 9.40 12.28 13.33
C LYS A 32 10.83 12.76 13.55
N ILE A 33 11.57 12.14 14.46
CA ILE A 33 13.00 12.43 14.69
C ILE A 33 13.81 12.13 13.43
N ASP A 34 13.49 11.03 12.74
CA ASP A 34 14.15 10.60 11.51
C ASP A 34 13.71 11.38 10.25
N GLY A 35 12.84 12.40 10.40
CA GLY A 35 12.39 13.25 9.31
C GLY A 35 11.24 12.69 8.48
N TYR A 36 10.63 11.58 8.90
CA TYR A 36 9.43 11.04 8.27
C TYR A 36 8.17 11.77 8.73
N ILE A 37 7.23 11.91 7.80
CA ILE A 37 5.91 12.46 8.07
C ILE A 37 4.92 11.30 8.09
N LEU A 38 4.44 10.92 9.28
CA LEU A 38 3.34 9.99 9.36
C LEU A 38 2.07 10.67 8.86
N TRP A 39 1.53 10.16 7.76
CA TRP A 39 0.29 10.63 7.20
C TRP A 39 -0.82 9.61 7.40
N THR A 40 -1.85 10.05 8.10
CA THR A 40 -3.09 9.30 8.31
C THR A 40 -4.23 10.09 7.68
N PRO A 41 -5.12 9.46 6.88
CA PRO A 41 -6.23 10.18 6.27
C PRO A 41 -7.15 10.74 7.34
N TYR A 42 -7.51 12.02 7.21
CA TYR A 42 -8.51 12.63 8.07
C TYR A 42 -9.88 11.95 7.88
N ARG A 43 -10.52 11.57 8.99
CA ARG A 43 -11.89 11.02 9.04
C ARG A 43 -12.84 12.05 9.66
N LYS A 44 -14.06 12.14 9.14
CA LYS A 44 -15.09 13.11 9.59
C LYS A 44 -15.35 13.11 11.10
N ASN A 45 -15.12 11.97 11.77
CA ASN A 45 -15.40 11.77 13.19
C ASN A 45 -14.18 12.02 14.12
N MET A 46 -13.04 12.44 13.58
CA MET A 46 -11.84 12.75 14.39
C MET A 46 -11.97 14.11 15.07
N LYS A 47 -11.63 14.16 16.37
CA LYS A 47 -11.55 15.40 17.15
C LYS A 47 -10.20 16.09 16.89
N GLY A 48 -10.20 17.31 16.38
CA GLY A 48 -8.98 18.09 16.13
C GLY A 48 -9.00 18.89 14.83
N ALA A 49 -7.85 19.47 14.47
CA ALA A 49 -7.70 20.27 13.27
C ALA A 49 -7.93 19.44 12.00
N LYS A 50 -8.89 19.87 11.17
CA LYS A 50 -9.24 19.22 9.90
C LYS A 50 -8.26 19.68 8.83
N GLN A 51 -7.24 18.89 8.54
CA GLN A 51 -6.44 19.13 7.34
C GLN A 51 -7.07 18.42 6.13
N PRO A 52 -7.19 19.09 4.97
CA PRO A 52 -7.68 18.44 3.77
C PRO A 52 -6.72 17.32 3.34
N ASN A 53 -7.27 16.16 3.01
CA ASN A 53 -6.47 15.03 2.53
C ASN A 53 -5.83 15.39 1.18
N LYS A 54 -4.50 15.27 1.10
CA LYS A 54 -3.77 15.46 -0.16
C LYS A 54 -4.22 14.40 -1.17
N ARG A 55 -4.62 14.84 -2.37
CA ARG A 55 -5.17 13.96 -3.43
C ARG A 55 -4.18 12.86 -3.84
N GLU A 56 -2.89 13.20 -3.93
CA GLU A 56 -1.81 12.27 -4.30
C GLU A 56 -1.64 11.16 -3.25
N LEU A 57 -1.58 11.52 -1.97
CA LEU A 57 -1.49 10.54 -0.87
C LEU A 57 -2.72 9.63 -0.81
N MET A 58 -3.91 10.19 -1.06
CA MET A 58 -5.13 9.39 -1.20
C MET A 58 -5.09 8.44 -2.40
N ALA A 59 -4.46 8.82 -3.51
CA ALA A 59 -4.31 7.95 -4.67
C ALA A 59 -3.37 6.77 -4.35
N ILE A 60 -2.22 7.05 -3.73
CA ILE A 60 -1.28 6.01 -3.26
C ILE A 60 -1.97 5.05 -2.29
N ARG A 61 -2.72 5.58 -1.31
CA ARG A 61 -3.48 4.76 -0.36
C ARG A 61 -4.48 3.83 -1.07
N ARG A 62 -5.26 4.34 -2.03
CA ARG A 62 -6.20 3.52 -2.81
C ARG A 62 -5.51 2.43 -3.61
N THR A 63 -4.32 2.70 -4.14
CA THR A 63 -3.51 1.66 -4.81
C THR A 63 -3.14 0.56 -3.82
N ILE A 64 -2.65 0.89 -2.62
CA ILE A 64 -2.32 -0.10 -1.58
C ILE A 64 -3.56 -0.95 -1.22
N GLU A 65 -4.71 -0.32 -0.98
CA GLU A 65 -5.96 -1.03 -0.68
C GLU A 65 -6.37 -1.98 -1.82
N SER A 66 -6.20 -1.55 -3.06
CA SER A 66 -6.51 -2.36 -4.24
C SER A 66 -5.57 -3.57 -4.33
N VAL A 67 -4.28 -3.41 -4.01
CA VAL A 67 -3.34 -4.53 -3.93
C VAL A 67 -3.75 -5.52 -2.85
N PHE A 68 -4.14 -5.08 -1.65
CA PHE A 68 -4.63 -5.98 -0.60
C PHE A 68 -5.88 -6.76 -1.02
N LEU A 69 -6.82 -6.13 -1.71
CA LEU A 69 -7.99 -6.83 -2.27
C LEU A 69 -7.58 -7.90 -3.28
N VAL A 70 -6.58 -7.63 -4.13
CA VAL A 70 -6.04 -8.64 -5.05
C VAL A 70 -5.35 -9.76 -4.27
N LEU A 71 -4.47 -9.46 -3.30
CA LEU A 71 -3.80 -10.52 -2.51
C LEU A 71 -4.80 -11.40 -1.74
N LYS A 72 -5.93 -10.84 -1.30
CA LYS A 72 -7.04 -11.61 -0.74
C LYS A 72 -7.61 -12.61 -1.75
N TYR A 73 -7.76 -12.23 -3.02
CA TYR A 73 -8.16 -13.15 -4.09
C TYR A 73 -7.13 -14.28 -4.30
N TYR A 74 -5.84 -13.99 -4.11
CA TYR A 74 -4.77 -15.01 -4.11
C TYR A 74 -4.73 -15.86 -2.82
N GLY A 75 -5.67 -15.65 -1.90
CA GLY A 75 -5.84 -16.51 -0.72
C GLY A 75 -4.91 -16.19 0.45
N ILE A 76 -4.31 -14.99 0.51
CA ILE A 76 -3.35 -14.62 1.57
C ILE A 76 -3.92 -14.70 2.99
N GLU A 77 -5.23 -14.55 3.15
CA GLU A 77 -5.93 -14.63 4.45
C GLU A 77 -6.24 -16.07 4.89
N ASN A 78 -6.13 -17.05 3.98
CA ASN A 78 -6.56 -18.44 4.20
C ASN A 78 -5.39 -19.44 4.13
N ILE A 79 -4.19 -19.01 4.55
CA ILE A 79 -2.99 -19.85 4.53
C ILE A 79 -3.09 -20.92 5.64
N LEU A 80 -3.14 -22.19 5.24
CA LEU A 80 -3.22 -23.36 6.14
C LEU A 80 -1.83 -23.97 6.43
N ALA A 81 -0.83 -23.13 6.66
CA ALA A 81 0.51 -23.59 6.97
C ALA A 81 0.61 -24.16 8.39
N ARG A 82 1.38 -25.25 8.54
CA ARG A 82 1.60 -25.93 9.83
C ARG A 82 2.88 -25.49 10.55
N SER A 83 3.60 -24.53 10.00
CA SER A 83 4.80 -23.92 10.57
C SER A 83 4.90 -22.45 10.20
N VAL A 84 5.68 -21.69 10.97
CA VAL A 84 5.96 -20.27 10.68
C VAL A 84 6.69 -20.13 9.34
N ASP A 85 7.68 -20.99 9.07
CA ASP A 85 8.43 -20.97 7.82
C ASP A 85 7.52 -21.27 6.62
N GLY A 86 6.61 -22.24 6.75
CA GLY A 86 5.65 -22.55 5.69
C GLY A 86 4.65 -21.43 5.46
N PHE A 87 4.25 -20.72 6.52
CA PHE A 87 3.40 -19.54 6.41
C PHE A 87 4.14 -18.42 5.65
N GLN A 88 5.37 -18.11 6.06
CA GLN A 88 6.20 -17.09 5.41
C GLN A 88 6.44 -17.41 3.93
N GLN A 89 6.85 -18.64 3.61
CA GLN A 89 7.06 -19.07 2.23
C GLN A 89 5.78 -18.91 1.39
N THR A 90 4.62 -19.26 1.94
CA THR A 90 3.35 -19.11 1.22
C THR A 90 3.01 -17.64 0.97
N VAL A 91 3.22 -16.75 1.95
CA VAL A 91 3.06 -15.30 1.78
C VAL A 91 4.00 -14.77 0.69
N GLU A 92 5.28 -15.16 0.73
CA GLU A 92 6.28 -14.76 -0.25
C GLU A 92 5.90 -15.20 -1.67
N ILE A 93 5.46 -16.45 -1.85
CA ILE A 93 4.99 -16.98 -3.14
C ILE A 93 3.78 -16.20 -3.65
N ILE A 94 2.80 -15.91 -2.79
CA ILE A 94 1.60 -15.15 -3.18
C ILE A 94 2.00 -13.74 -3.67
N VAL A 95 2.83 -13.03 -2.91
CA VAL A 95 3.30 -11.68 -3.27
C VAL A 95 4.14 -11.71 -4.54
N LEU A 96 5.04 -12.68 -4.69
CA LEU A 96 5.84 -12.86 -5.90
C LEU A 96 4.96 -13.12 -7.13
N THR A 97 3.96 -13.99 -7.00
CA THR A 97 3.02 -14.32 -8.07
C THR A 97 2.23 -13.08 -8.51
N TYR A 98 1.75 -12.27 -7.55
CA TYR A 98 1.13 -10.99 -7.85
C TYR A 98 2.07 -10.07 -8.63
N ASN A 99 3.32 -9.90 -8.15
CA ASN A 99 4.29 -9.01 -8.79
C ASN A 99 4.62 -9.45 -10.23
N ILE A 100 4.83 -10.74 -10.45
CA ILE A 100 5.06 -11.29 -11.81
C ILE A 100 3.82 -11.04 -12.68
N SER A 101 2.62 -11.36 -12.21
CA SER A 101 1.37 -11.15 -12.96
C SER A 101 1.19 -9.69 -13.35
N TYR A 102 1.47 -8.77 -12.42
CA TYR A 102 1.41 -7.33 -12.65
C TYR A 102 2.41 -6.89 -13.73
N ILE A 103 3.67 -7.33 -13.66
CA ILE A 103 4.70 -7.02 -14.67
C ILE A 103 4.26 -7.55 -16.04
N LEU A 104 3.79 -8.79 -16.12
CA LEU A 104 3.37 -9.39 -17.41
C LEU A 104 2.20 -8.61 -18.04
N GLN A 105 1.20 -8.21 -17.24
CA GLN A 105 0.08 -7.38 -17.71
C GLN A 105 0.53 -5.97 -18.11
N ARG A 106 1.48 -5.38 -17.37
CA ARG A 106 2.01 -4.03 -17.61
C ARG A 106 2.79 -3.94 -18.93
N TYR A 107 3.46 -5.01 -19.33
CA TYR A 107 4.33 -5.08 -20.50
C TYR A 107 3.74 -5.92 -21.65
N GLU A 108 2.42 -6.13 -21.65
CA GLU A 108 1.66 -6.79 -22.75
C GLU A 108 2.14 -8.21 -23.13
N PHE A 109 2.73 -8.94 -22.19
CA PHE A 109 3.02 -10.36 -22.40
C PHE A 109 1.77 -11.19 -22.13
N SER A 110 0.95 -11.40 -23.17
CA SER A 110 -0.13 -12.39 -23.15
C SER A 110 0.44 -13.80 -23.37
N PHE A 111 0.52 -14.60 -22.30
CA PHE A 111 0.90 -16.01 -22.38
C PHE A 111 -0.27 -16.96 -22.66
N PHE A 112 -1.50 -16.43 -22.80
CA PHE A 112 -2.67 -17.22 -23.18
C PHE A 112 -3.30 -16.60 -24.43
N ASN A 113 -3.07 -17.29 -25.55
CA ASN A 113 -3.94 -17.34 -26.73
C ASN A 113 -4.37 -18.80 -26.87
#